data_AF-A0A8S3YM82-F1
#
_entry.id   AF-A0A8S3YM82-F1
#
_cell.length_a   1.000
_cell.length_b   1.000
_cell.length_c   1.000
_cell.angle_alpha   90.00
_cell.angle_beta   90.00
_cell.angle_gamma   90.00
#
_symmetry.space_group_name_H-M   'P 1'
#
loop_
_entity.id
_entity.type
_entity.pdbx_description
1 polymer ?
#
loop_
_entity_poly.entity_id
_entity_poly.type
_entity_poly.pdbx_seq_one_letter_code
_entity_poly.pdbx_strand_id
1 'polypeptide(L)'
;LFDVGPARDLLRPVPQTFLHPPVYEHKLIPSGMQPKDLPPRIVGTRVRHGILQVKDSLLYRNQQPLIDAACFMGRSFRVGWGPCWTLAHSGNLLGIPEDDTEEISILPSAKGRVKALPRLKSWMTHVEQIQVSDYMDAQSVDIVVRKQQENMLNIQLDQSQFSLEDGCPLFVPQPGVEALHRLADCVADGLAEINSHPDASVQLQMKRVLCLCVALWGKILQAPDLEKDEIYREKQLRREALSQWLSDASSRKVATEMEACSAVSTDSHLKAVFSKLTVREISEACMLAQRGRDHRLALLLAQAAGNTVTRQMVSMQLDKWAEMDAFQFIHEVRQKIYCLLGGHLVWCCQDLEINTCRDLDWKRALALHLWYKCPPNSTIQTALHQYQQGFRGTNHSQAYCAAPLPPYLEDQGDSDEIFDTAYHLLCLYADKSYGLEALLSPTSSTSSHLDFRLSWHLLQILQGLDYRHLSEYHTDTTHVSFASQLESLGLWHWAVFRHSAVMSLLQRHLDFGDEMTDREQFLIDRLHLPAEWLHQVKAIRARHEGDHDAEASHWILAGHYNTGHTVVVRHIAADAIINGTHWFPSSFVVSLIPGCGPVSFSVFV
;
A
#
# COMPACT_ATOMS: atom_id res chain seq x y z
N LEU A 1 39.65 -20.18 35.82
CA LEU A 1 38.72 -19.06 36.07
C LEU A 1 39.26 -17.85 35.31
N PHE A 2 39.12 -17.71 34.00
CA PHE A 2 37.96 -17.93 33.14
C PHE A 2 38.44 -18.42 31.77
N ASP A 3 37.71 -19.38 31.22
CA ASP A 3 37.86 -19.90 29.87
C ASP A 3 37.24 -18.88 28.91
N VAL A 4 38.01 -18.39 27.94
CA VAL A 4 37.55 -17.42 26.94
C VAL A 4 37.33 -18.16 25.63
N GLY A 5 36.11 -18.66 25.46
CA GLY A 5 35.53 -19.16 24.21
C GLY A 5 34.14 -19.76 24.48
N PRO A 6 33.12 -19.60 23.61
CA PRO A 6 33.08 -18.94 22.30
C PRO A 6 32.11 -17.73 22.30
N ALA A 7 32.64 -16.50 22.21
CA ALA A 7 31.83 -15.29 21.96
C ALA A 7 31.93 -14.81 20.49
N ARG A 8 32.36 -15.69 19.57
CA ARG A 8 32.54 -15.35 18.15
C ARG A 8 31.39 -15.77 17.23
N ASP A 9 30.37 -16.46 17.76
CA ASP A 9 29.23 -16.91 16.96
C ASP A 9 28.02 -15.96 16.98
N LEU A 10 28.06 -14.88 17.77
CA LEU A 10 26.96 -13.90 17.83
C LEU A 10 27.07 -12.77 16.77
N LEU A 11 28.15 -12.74 15.98
CA LEU A 11 28.39 -11.70 14.96
C LEU A 11 28.44 -12.25 13.53
N ARG A 12 28.13 -13.53 13.31
CA ARG A 12 27.80 -13.97 11.95
C ARG A 12 26.36 -13.54 11.67
N PRO A 13 26.07 -12.74 10.62
CA PRO A 13 24.72 -12.66 10.12
C PRO A 13 24.26 -14.11 9.86
N VAL A 14 23.12 -14.50 10.45
CA VAL A 14 22.48 -15.76 10.12
C VAL A 14 22.41 -15.82 8.59
N PRO A 15 22.86 -16.89 7.92
CA PRO A 15 22.79 -16.98 6.48
C PRO A 15 21.35 -16.68 6.05
N GLN A 16 21.16 -15.55 5.39
CA GLN A 16 19.83 -15.06 5.03
C GLN A 16 19.19 -16.09 4.10
N THR A 17 18.10 -16.69 4.57
CA THR A 17 17.37 -17.74 3.85
C THR A 17 16.71 -17.20 2.58
N PHE A 18 16.40 -15.89 2.55
CA PHE A 18 15.68 -15.23 1.46
C PHE A 18 16.30 -13.88 1.09
N LEU A 19 16.15 -13.49 -0.19
CA LEU A 19 16.64 -12.20 -0.68
C LEU A 19 15.72 -11.10 -0.16
N HIS A 20 16.28 -10.17 0.62
CA HIS A 20 15.70 -8.85 0.74
C HIS A 20 15.93 -8.13 -0.59
N PRO A 21 14.89 -7.58 -1.25
CA PRO A 21 15.14 -6.70 -2.36
C PRO A 21 15.84 -5.44 -1.83
N PRO A 22 16.57 -4.73 -2.69
CA PRO A 22 17.17 -3.46 -2.32
C PRO A 22 16.06 -2.55 -1.82
N VAL A 23 16.16 -2.12 -0.56
CA VAL A 23 15.37 -0.99 -0.08
C VAL A 23 15.75 0.16 -1.00
N TYR A 24 14.81 0.63 -1.82
CA TYR A 24 14.99 1.89 -2.53
C TYR A 24 15.02 2.97 -1.46
N GLU A 25 16.20 3.19 -0.87
CA GLU A 25 16.49 4.40 -0.13
C GLU A 25 16.33 5.52 -1.14
N HIS A 26 15.15 6.14 -1.15
CA HIS A 26 14.95 7.40 -1.81
C HIS A 26 16.07 8.29 -1.30
N LYS A 27 16.91 8.82 -2.21
CA LYS A 27 17.84 9.88 -1.86
C LYS A 27 17.00 11.04 -1.37
N LEU A 28 16.80 11.11 -0.05
CA LEU A 28 16.19 12.24 0.61
C LEU A 28 17.10 13.41 0.26
N ILE A 29 16.63 14.28 -0.64
CA ILE A 29 17.27 15.57 -0.84
C ILE A 29 17.14 16.25 0.52
N PRO A 30 18.25 16.52 1.24
CA PRO A 30 18.17 17.01 2.60
C PRO A 30 17.36 18.29 2.62
N SER A 31 16.19 18.24 3.26
CA SER A 31 15.31 19.38 3.42
C SER A 31 15.92 20.33 4.45
N GLY A 32 16.83 21.19 4.01
CA GLY A 32 17.46 22.22 4.84
C GLY A 32 18.72 21.77 5.58
N MET A 33 19.45 22.78 6.09
CA MET A 33 20.65 22.59 6.90
C MET A 33 20.37 21.66 8.07
N GLN A 34 21.24 20.68 8.30
CA GLN A 34 21.11 19.79 9.45
C GLN A 34 21.21 20.62 10.74
N PRO A 35 20.60 20.18 11.86
CA PRO A 35 20.70 20.87 13.16
C PRO A 35 22.16 21.13 13.61
N LYS A 36 23.09 20.31 13.11
CA LYS A 36 24.54 20.40 13.36
C LYS A 36 25.22 21.53 12.57
N ASP A 37 24.60 21.99 11.48
CA ASP A 37 25.07 23.06 10.61
C ASP A 37 24.48 24.43 11.00
N LEU A 38 23.53 24.48 11.95
CA LEU A 38 23.07 25.75 12.50
C LEU A 38 24.20 26.39 13.32
N PRO A 39 24.61 27.64 13.01
CA PRO A 39 25.55 28.34 13.86
C PRO A 39 24.93 28.48 15.27
N PRO A 40 25.72 28.30 16.35
CA PRO A 40 25.19 28.34 17.70
C PRO A 40 24.49 29.68 17.95
N ARG A 41 23.25 29.63 18.43
CA ARG A 41 22.49 30.83 18.80
C ARG A 41 23.10 31.44 20.06
N ILE A 42 23.94 32.46 19.87
CA ILE A 42 24.42 33.31 20.96
C ILE A 42 23.33 34.35 21.25
N VAL A 43 22.80 34.32 22.47
CA VAL A 43 21.73 35.23 22.91
C VAL A 43 22.30 36.65 23.04
N GLY A 44 21.70 37.62 22.34
CA GLY A 44 22.02 39.05 22.47
C GLY A 44 22.56 39.72 21.19
N THR A 45 22.97 38.98 20.18
CA THR A 45 23.37 39.53 18.88
C THR A 45 22.43 39.04 17.78
N ARG A 46 21.61 39.94 17.21
CA ARG A 46 21.02 39.68 15.89
C ARG A 46 22.19 39.46 14.93
N VAL A 47 22.32 38.25 14.38
CA VAL A 47 23.25 38.00 13.27
C VAL A 47 22.85 38.91 12.12
N ARG A 48 23.51 40.06 12.02
CA ARG A 48 23.44 40.89 10.82
C ARG A 48 24.21 40.11 9.77
N HIS A 49 23.47 39.49 8.86
CA HIS A 49 24.05 39.00 7.62
C HIS A 49 24.79 40.18 7.01
N GLY A 50 26.10 40.05 6.82
CA GLY A 50 26.90 41.07 6.15
C GLY A 50 26.26 41.31 4.79
N ILE A 51 25.72 42.51 4.57
CA ILE A 51 25.25 42.91 3.25
C ILE A 51 26.51 42.89 2.37
N LEU A 52 26.62 41.89 1.51
CA LEU A 52 27.68 41.79 0.52
C LEU A 52 27.70 43.09 -0.29
N GLN A 53 28.88 43.70 -0.46
CA GLN A 53 28.98 44.88 -1.29
C GLN A 53 28.49 44.52 -2.70
N VAL A 54 27.66 45.38 -3.30
CA VAL A 54 26.98 45.11 -4.58
C VAL A 54 27.97 44.74 -5.70
N LYS A 55 29.23 45.19 -5.59
CA LYS A 55 30.34 44.89 -6.51
C LYS A 55 30.85 43.45 -6.45
N ASP A 56 30.70 42.81 -5.29
CA ASP A 56 31.18 41.45 -5.02
C ASP A 56 30.04 40.41 -5.19
N SER A 57 28.84 40.88 -5.54
CA SER A 57 27.72 40.02 -5.90
C SER A 57 27.93 39.43 -7.29
N LEU A 58 27.61 38.14 -7.46
CA LEU A 58 27.54 37.44 -8.75
C LEU A 58 26.62 38.15 -9.77
N LEU A 59 25.74 39.04 -9.31
CA LEU A 59 24.78 39.80 -10.11
C LEU A 59 25.26 41.22 -10.46
N TYR A 60 26.49 41.61 -10.09
CA TYR A 60 27.01 42.94 -10.42
C TYR A 60 27.08 43.12 -11.94
N ARG A 61 26.30 44.11 -12.46
CA ARG A 61 26.05 44.47 -13.88
C ARG A 61 24.91 43.73 -14.61
N ASN A 62 24.15 42.84 -13.96
CA ASN A 62 22.99 42.15 -14.56
C ASN A 62 21.63 42.62 -13.98
N GLN A 63 21.46 43.93 -13.74
CA GLN A 63 20.31 44.50 -12.99
C GLN A 63 19.09 44.90 -13.85
N GLN A 64 19.12 44.65 -15.16
CA GLN A 64 18.06 45.09 -16.10
C GLN A 64 17.02 44.03 -16.52
N PRO A 65 17.21 42.70 -16.39
CA PRO A 65 16.14 41.77 -16.74
C PRO A 65 15.14 41.57 -15.58
N LEU A 66 13.84 41.61 -15.87
CA LEU A 66 12.72 41.30 -14.95
C LEU A 66 12.80 39.90 -14.30
N ILE A 67 13.69 39.04 -14.79
CA ILE A 67 14.03 37.71 -14.25
C ILE A 67 14.48 37.78 -12.79
N ASP A 68 14.92 38.95 -12.32
CA ASP A 68 15.47 39.16 -10.97
C ASP A 68 14.44 39.00 -9.84
N ALA A 69 13.14 39.14 -10.10
CA ALA A 69 12.09 38.92 -9.08
C ALA A 69 11.98 37.43 -8.68
N ALA A 70 12.15 36.51 -9.64
CA ALA A 70 12.20 35.07 -9.37
C ALA A 70 13.52 34.67 -8.69
N CYS A 71 14.63 35.34 -9.01
CA CYS A 71 15.91 35.17 -8.32
C CYS A 71 15.87 35.68 -6.86
N PHE A 72 15.10 36.73 -6.56
CA PHE A 72 14.91 37.23 -5.19
C PHE A 72 14.18 36.22 -4.29
N MET A 73 13.25 35.44 -4.87
CA MET A 73 12.59 34.30 -4.21
C MET A 73 13.31 32.96 -4.49
N GLY A 74 14.44 32.94 -5.20
CA GLY A 74 15.17 31.72 -5.57
C GLY A 74 15.76 30.96 -4.36
N ARG A 75 15.69 31.55 -3.16
CA ARG A 75 16.01 30.91 -1.87
C ARG A 75 14.78 30.50 -1.06
N SER A 76 13.57 30.93 -1.44
CA SER A 76 12.31 30.69 -0.73
C SER A 76 11.30 29.85 -1.51
N PHE A 77 11.36 29.81 -2.84
CA PHE A 77 10.57 28.86 -3.62
C PHE A 77 11.24 27.49 -3.61
N ARG A 78 10.55 26.51 -3.01
CA ARG A 78 10.96 25.11 -3.01
C ARG A 78 9.88 24.31 -3.73
N VAL A 79 10.30 23.44 -4.64
CA VAL A 79 9.42 22.38 -5.12
C VAL A 79 9.08 21.52 -3.91
N GLY A 80 7.78 21.38 -3.63
CA GLY A 80 7.32 20.79 -2.39
C GLY A 80 5.96 20.15 -2.55
N TRP A 81 5.74 19.11 -1.75
CA TRP A 81 4.45 18.45 -1.61
C TRP A 81 3.62 19.18 -0.56
N GLY A 82 2.40 19.52 -0.94
CA GLY A 82 1.36 20.04 -0.07
C GLY A 82 0.29 18.99 0.26
N PRO A 83 -0.75 19.38 1.02
CA PRO A 83 -1.91 18.54 1.36
C PRO A 83 -2.57 17.96 0.11
N CYS A 84 -3.31 16.85 0.24
CA CYS A 84 -4.06 16.23 -0.87
C CYS A 84 -3.21 15.87 -2.10
N TRP A 85 -1.92 15.58 -1.93
CA TRP A 85 -0.98 15.31 -3.03
C TRP A 85 -0.85 16.46 -4.04
N THR A 86 -0.95 17.68 -3.54
CA THR A 86 -0.64 18.87 -4.32
C THR A 86 0.87 19.02 -4.47
N LEU A 87 1.38 19.18 -5.68
CA LEU A 87 2.76 19.48 -5.97
C LEU A 87 2.87 20.93 -6.41
N ALA A 88 3.62 21.72 -5.66
CA ALA A 88 4.01 23.06 -6.08
C ALA A 88 5.31 22.96 -6.88
N HIS A 89 5.28 23.27 -8.18
CA HIS A 89 6.47 23.28 -9.03
C HIS A 89 6.47 24.47 -10.01
N SER A 90 7.66 24.87 -10.47
CA SER A 90 7.86 25.92 -11.47
C SER A 90 8.29 25.36 -12.84
N GLY A 91 7.87 24.12 -13.13
CA GLY A 91 8.26 23.34 -14.31
C GLY A 91 7.08 23.05 -15.24
N ASN A 92 7.31 22.29 -16.30
CA ASN A 92 6.23 21.82 -17.19
C ASN A 92 5.22 20.95 -16.43
N LEU A 93 3.95 20.99 -16.86
CA LEU A 93 2.87 20.23 -16.23
C LEU A 93 3.13 18.73 -16.33
N LEU A 94 2.96 18.00 -15.22
CA LEU A 94 3.31 16.58 -15.13
C LEU A 94 2.11 15.65 -15.30
N GLY A 95 0.87 16.13 -15.09
CA GLY A 95 -0.31 15.26 -15.07
C GLY A 95 -1.62 15.81 -15.66
N ILE A 96 -1.73 17.09 -16.01
CA ILE A 96 -3.01 17.70 -16.43
C ILE A 96 -2.85 18.35 -17.81
N PRO A 97 -3.79 18.18 -18.77
CA PRO A 97 -3.83 19.02 -19.98
C PRO A 97 -3.95 20.50 -19.60
N GLU A 98 -3.34 21.40 -20.37
CA GLU A 98 -3.11 22.82 -20.00
C GLU A 98 -4.36 23.64 -19.62
N ASP A 99 -5.58 23.10 -19.82
CA ASP A 99 -6.85 23.83 -19.74
C ASP A 99 -7.49 23.91 -18.32
N ASP A 100 -7.12 23.04 -17.37
CA ASP A 100 -7.80 22.93 -16.05
C ASP A 100 -7.01 23.56 -14.87
N THR A 101 -5.97 24.36 -15.13
CA THR A 101 -5.08 24.87 -14.06
C THR A 101 -5.47 26.27 -13.55
N GLU A 102 -5.53 26.44 -12.23
CA GLU A 102 -5.58 27.76 -11.59
C GLU A 102 -4.17 28.38 -11.61
N GLU A 103 -3.94 29.34 -12.51
CA GLU A 103 -2.69 30.10 -12.58
C GLU A 103 -2.61 31.13 -11.43
N ILE A 104 -1.98 30.76 -10.31
CA ILE A 104 -1.76 31.69 -9.19
C ILE A 104 -0.49 32.53 -9.45
N SER A 105 -0.67 33.76 -9.91
CA SER A 105 0.41 34.75 -10.04
C SER A 105 0.75 35.37 -8.69
N ILE A 106 1.99 35.18 -8.22
CA ILE A 106 2.48 35.71 -6.93
C ILE A 106 2.78 37.23 -6.98
N LEU A 107 2.74 37.86 -8.17
CA LEU A 107 3.01 39.28 -8.34
C LEU A 107 1.72 40.11 -8.49
N PRO A 108 1.64 41.32 -7.90
CA PRO A 108 0.52 42.21 -8.12
C PRO A 108 0.39 42.50 -9.62
N SER A 109 -0.81 42.30 -10.16
CA SER A 109 -1.12 42.46 -11.60
C SER A 109 -0.67 43.83 -12.10
N ALA A 110 0.52 43.88 -12.71
CA ALA A 110 1.00 45.05 -13.41
C ALA A 110 0.15 45.23 -14.66
N LYS A 111 -0.69 46.27 -14.69
CA LYS A 111 -1.46 46.67 -15.88
C LYS A 111 -0.49 47.06 -17.00
N GLY A 112 -0.18 46.11 -17.87
CA GLY A 112 0.61 46.33 -19.08
C GLY A 112 0.60 45.09 -19.96
N ARG A 113 0.11 45.21 -21.20
CA ARG A 113 0.12 44.12 -22.19
C ARG A 113 1.56 43.69 -22.48
N VAL A 114 2.01 42.61 -21.84
CA VAL A 114 3.18 41.85 -22.28
C VAL A 114 2.66 40.63 -23.03
N LYS A 115 2.92 40.57 -24.34
CA LYS A 115 2.69 39.35 -25.13
C LYS A 115 3.59 38.27 -24.56
N ALA A 116 3.03 37.29 -23.84
CA ALA A 116 3.78 36.15 -23.31
C ALA A 116 4.37 35.35 -24.49
N LEU A 117 5.70 35.22 -24.51
CA LEU A 117 6.40 34.32 -25.42
C LEU A 117 6.31 32.89 -24.82
N PRO A 118 5.97 31.85 -25.60
CA PRO A 118 5.64 30.51 -25.09
C PRO A 118 6.80 29.72 -24.43
N ARG A 119 8.00 30.33 -24.29
CA ARG A 119 9.21 29.65 -23.81
C ARG A 119 9.74 30.12 -22.44
N LEU A 120 9.07 31.07 -21.80
CA LEU A 120 9.43 31.56 -20.46
C LEU A 120 8.28 31.33 -19.46
N LYS A 121 7.87 30.07 -19.28
CA LYS A 121 6.99 29.62 -18.18
C LYS A 121 7.72 29.56 -16.82
N SER A 122 8.91 30.16 -16.69
CA SER A 122 9.75 30.09 -15.47
C SER A 122 9.30 31.02 -14.34
N TRP A 123 8.19 31.74 -14.51
CA TRP A 123 7.67 32.72 -13.54
C TRP A 123 6.33 32.32 -12.92
N MET A 124 5.73 31.23 -13.38
CA MET A 124 4.49 30.69 -12.84
C MET A 124 4.80 29.50 -11.95
N THR A 125 4.19 29.49 -10.77
CA THR A 125 4.19 28.35 -9.86
C THR A 125 2.90 27.60 -10.10
N HIS A 126 3.00 26.39 -10.63
CA HIS A 126 1.88 25.49 -10.79
C HIS A 126 1.67 24.76 -9.47
N VAL A 127 0.42 24.77 -9.00
CA VAL A 127 -0.03 23.90 -7.90
C VAL A 127 -0.89 22.83 -8.54
N GLU A 128 -0.31 21.65 -8.72
CA GLU A 128 -0.98 20.53 -9.37
C GLU A 128 -1.44 19.52 -8.33
N GLN A 129 -2.72 19.16 -8.33
CA GLN A 129 -3.16 17.99 -7.62
C GLN A 129 -2.79 16.76 -8.44
N ILE A 130 -1.82 15.97 -7.95
CA ILE A 130 -1.38 14.78 -8.67
C ILE A 130 -2.45 13.70 -8.52
N GLN A 131 -2.99 13.30 -9.66
CA GLN A 131 -3.83 12.11 -9.76
C GLN A 131 -2.95 10.89 -9.61
N VAL A 132 -3.06 10.23 -8.45
CA VAL A 132 -2.25 9.06 -8.10
C VAL A 132 -2.68 7.80 -8.83
N SER A 133 -3.92 7.76 -9.30
CA SER A 133 -4.52 6.59 -9.94
C SER A 133 -5.76 6.99 -10.72
N ASP A 134 -6.11 6.19 -11.72
CA ASP A 134 -7.19 6.46 -12.68
C ASP A 134 -8.58 6.67 -12.02
N TYR A 135 -8.80 6.16 -10.81
CA TYR A 135 -10.04 6.36 -10.03
C TYR A 135 -10.07 7.67 -9.20
N MET A 136 -8.98 8.44 -9.22
CA MET A 136 -8.86 9.72 -8.50
C MET A 136 -9.29 10.92 -9.35
N ASP A 137 -9.92 10.68 -10.50
CA ASP A 137 -10.43 11.75 -11.36
C ASP A 137 -11.40 12.66 -10.60
N ALA A 138 -11.03 13.95 -10.48
CA ALA A 138 -11.71 14.95 -9.67
C ALA A 138 -13.17 15.19 -10.09
N GLN A 139 -13.52 14.84 -11.33
CA GLN A 139 -14.86 15.03 -11.91
C GLN A 139 -15.81 13.86 -11.62
N SER A 140 -15.29 12.66 -11.39
CA SER A 140 -16.05 11.46 -11.07
C SER A 140 -15.40 10.76 -9.89
N VAL A 141 -15.50 11.36 -8.70
CA VAL A 141 -15.01 10.62 -7.53
C VAL A 141 -15.92 9.42 -7.30
N ASP A 142 -15.43 8.26 -7.66
CA ASP A 142 -16.22 7.05 -7.71
C ASP A 142 -16.75 6.68 -6.33
N ILE A 143 -18.06 6.87 -6.17
CA ILE A 143 -18.82 6.56 -4.96
C ILE A 143 -18.55 5.11 -4.52
N VAL A 144 -18.34 4.21 -5.48
CA VAL A 144 -18.11 2.79 -5.25
C VAL A 144 -16.77 2.55 -4.54
N VAL A 145 -15.68 3.17 -5.00
CA VAL A 145 -14.35 3.01 -4.39
C VAL A 145 -14.32 3.64 -3.01
N ARG A 146 -14.94 4.82 -2.82
CA ARG A 146 -15.08 5.46 -1.50
C ARG A 146 -15.82 4.55 -0.52
N LYS A 147 -17.00 4.06 -0.91
CA LYS A 147 -17.83 3.19 -0.06
C LYS A 147 -17.08 1.91 0.33
N GLN A 148 -16.32 1.33 -0.59
CA GLN A 148 -15.51 0.16 -0.28
C GLN A 148 -14.42 0.48 0.75
N GLN A 149 -13.71 1.61 0.60
CA GLN A 149 -12.71 2.02 1.58
C GLN A 149 -13.33 2.31 2.95
N GLU A 150 -14.47 3.01 3.00
CA GLU A 150 -15.22 3.23 4.24
C GLU A 150 -15.61 1.90 4.89
N ASN A 151 -16.08 0.92 4.13
CA ASN A 151 -16.43 -0.40 4.66
C ASN A 151 -15.20 -1.11 5.25
N MET A 152 -14.05 -1.10 4.54
CA MET A 152 -12.82 -1.70 5.05
C MET A 152 -12.31 -1.00 6.31
N LEU A 153 -12.42 0.33 6.38
CA LEU A 153 -12.01 1.12 7.53
C LEU A 153 -12.93 0.91 8.73
N ASN A 154 -14.25 0.78 8.51
CA ASN A 154 -15.19 0.40 9.56
C ASN A 154 -14.83 -0.97 10.16
N ILE A 155 -14.49 -1.96 9.33
CA ILE A 155 -14.06 -3.28 9.79
C ILE A 155 -12.79 -3.16 10.66
N GLN A 156 -11.81 -2.37 10.23
CA GLN A 156 -10.57 -2.14 10.99
C GLN A 156 -10.83 -1.41 12.31
N LEU A 157 -11.73 -0.43 12.33
CA LEU A 157 -12.10 0.30 13.52
C LEU A 157 -12.78 -0.61 14.53
N ASP A 158 -13.77 -1.41 14.11
CA ASP A 158 -14.48 -2.37 14.97
C ASP A 158 -13.54 -3.42 15.59
N GLN A 159 -12.40 -3.68 14.93
CA GLN A 159 -11.41 -4.67 15.33
C GLN A 159 -10.14 -4.06 15.91
N SER A 160 -10.17 -2.77 16.22
CA SER A 160 -9.09 -2.10 16.92
C SER A 160 -9.35 -2.02 18.43
N GLN A 161 -8.28 -1.99 19.21
CA GLN A 161 -8.29 -1.64 20.63
C GLN A 161 -8.00 -0.15 20.73
N PHE A 162 -8.80 0.53 21.54
CA PHE A 162 -8.60 1.94 21.86
C PHE A 162 -7.56 2.07 22.98
N SER A 163 -6.51 2.86 22.73
CA SER A 163 -5.52 3.26 23.73
C SER A 163 -5.33 4.77 23.69
N LEU A 164 -5.08 5.40 24.85
CA LEU A 164 -4.81 6.83 24.96
C LEU A 164 -3.31 7.00 25.24
N GLU A 165 -2.56 7.48 24.25
CA GLU A 165 -1.16 7.87 24.41
C GLU A 165 -1.06 9.40 24.32
N ASP A 166 -0.55 10.05 25.37
CA ASP A 166 -0.37 11.51 25.45
C ASP A 166 -1.62 12.36 25.11
N GLY A 167 -2.81 11.84 25.42
CA GLY A 167 -4.09 12.51 25.11
C GLY A 167 -4.57 12.36 23.67
N CYS A 168 -3.83 11.64 22.82
CA CYS A 168 -4.24 11.24 21.48
C CYS A 168 -4.86 9.84 21.50
N PRO A 169 -5.99 9.62 20.79
CA PRO A 169 -6.53 8.29 20.61
C PRO A 169 -5.63 7.50 19.64
N LEU A 170 -4.98 6.46 20.15
CA LEU A 170 -4.24 5.48 19.37
C LEU A 170 -5.06 4.20 19.27
N PHE A 171 -5.50 3.87 18.07
CA PHE A 171 -6.08 2.56 17.77
C PHE A 171 -4.95 1.54 17.62
N VAL A 172 -5.06 0.31 18.10
CA VAL A 172 -4.09 -0.76 17.82
C VAL A 172 -4.88 -1.97 17.36
N PRO A 173 -4.52 -2.66 16.27
CA PRO A 173 -5.30 -3.80 15.81
C PRO A 173 -5.38 -4.87 16.91
N GLN A 174 -6.57 -5.44 17.13
CA GLN A 174 -6.73 -6.56 18.05
C GLN A 174 -5.89 -7.75 17.57
N PRO A 175 -5.18 -8.46 18.47
CA PRO A 175 -4.47 -9.66 18.09
C PRO A 175 -5.49 -10.72 17.65
N GLY A 176 -5.42 -11.14 16.39
CA GLY A 176 -6.37 -12.10 15.86
C GLY A 176 -6.53 -12.10 14.34
N VAL A 177 -7.24 -13.13 13.88
CA VAL A 177 -7.42 -13.46 12.47
C VAL A 177 -8.82 -13.09 11.96
N GLU A 178 -9.70 -12.63 12.85
CA GLU A 178 -11.07 -12.24 12.52
C GLU A 178 -11.10 -11.03 11.56
N ALA A 179 -10.13 -10.13 11.69
CA ALA A 179 -10.01 -8.98 10.80
C ALA A 179 -9.71 -9.36 9.38
N LEU A 180 -8.78 -10.28 9.21
CA LEU A 180 -8.39 -10.78 7.92
C LEU A 180 -9.57 -11.40 7.16
N HIS A 181 -10.40 -12.21 7.82
CA HIS A 181 -11.57 -12.83 7.19
C HIS A 181 -12.62 -11.82 6.76
N ARG A 182 -12.99 -10.88 7.64
CA ARG A 182 -14.00 -9.86 7.31
C ARG A 182 -13.55 -8.94 6.17
N LEU A 183 -12.26 -8.59 6.12
CA LEU A 183 -11.70 -7.81 5.01
C LEU A 183 -11.74 -8.61 3.70
N ALA A 184 -11.37 -9.90 3.75
CA ALA A 184 -11.42 -10.75 2.56
C ALA A 184 -12.85 -10.86 2.00
N ASP A 185 -13.85 -11.02 2.87
CA ASP A 185 -15.27 -11.06 2.51
C ASP A 185 -15.73 -9.72 1.90
N CYS A 186 -15.40 -8.60 2.55
CA CYS A 186 -15.74 -7.26 2.07
C CYS A 186 -15.16 -6.97 0.66
N VAL A 187 -13.94 -7.42 0.39
CA VAL A 187 -13.31 -7.24 -0.93
C VAL A 187 -13.90 -8.21 -1.96
N ALA A 188 -14.29 -9.41 -1.55
CA ALA A 188 -14.96 -10.36 -2.43
C ALA A 188 -16.33 -9.85 -2.88
N ASP A 189 -17.10 -9.26 -1.98
CA ASP A 189 -18.41 -8.66 -2.27
C ASP A 189 -18.27 -7.43 -3.15
N GLY A 190 -17.31 -6.54 -2.84
CA GLY A 190 -17.05 -5.33 -3.63
C GLY A 190 -16.62 -5.61 -5.07
N LEU A 191 -15.94 -6.74 -5.33
CA LEU A 191 -15.49 -7.09 -6.68
C LEU A 191 -16.65 -7.30 -7.66
N ALA A 192 -17.81 -7.78 -7.19
CA ALA A 192 -18.99 -7.97 -8.03
C ALA A 192 -19.52 -6.64 -8.60
N GLU A 193 -19.43 -5.58 -7.79
CA GLU A 193 -19.86 -4.22 -8.16
C GLU A 193 -18.85 -3.50 -9.06
N ILE A 194 -17.57 -3.91 -9.02
CA ILE A 194 -16.43 -3.15 -9.58
C ILE A 194 -15.84 -3.79 -10.84
N ASN A 195 -16.33 -4.95 -11.28
CA ASN A 195 -15.83 -5.66 -12.47
C ASN A 195 -15.84 -4.82 -13.77
N SER A 196 -16.61 -3.73 -13.85
CA SER A 196 -16.65 -2.81 -15.00
C SER A 196 -15.73 -1.58 -14.86
N HIS A 197 -15.03 -1.40 -13.73
CA HIS A 197 -14.21 -0.23 -13.45
C HIS A 197 -12.74 -0.44 -13.86
N PRO A 198 -11.97 0.61 -14.23
CA PRO A 198 -10.52 0.51 -14.41
C PRO A 198 -9.78 -0.06 -13.18
N ASP A 199 -10.35 0.11 -11.99
CA ASP A 199 -9.81 -0.41 -10.71
C ASP A 199 -9.96 -1.93 -10.51
N ALA A 200 -10.69 -2.62 -11.38
CA ALA A 200 -10.95 -4.05 -11.22
C ALA A 200 -9.66 -4.89 -11.10
N SER A 201 -8.59 -4.46 -11.77
CA SER A 201 -7.27 -5.12 -11.72
C SER A 201 -6.61 -5.03 -10.35
N VAL A 202 -6.58 -3.83 -9.75
CA VAL A 202 -6.01 -3.56 -8.43
C VAL A 202 -6.81 -4.26 -7.34
N GLN A 203 -8.13 -4.24 -7.45
CA GLN A 203 -9.00 -4.92 -6.49
C GLN A 203 -8.92 -6.43 -6.57
N LEU A 204 -8.79 -6.98 -7.78
CA LEU A 204 -8.52 -8.39 -7.94
C LEU A 204 -7.21 -8.79 -7.25
N GLN A 205 -6.17 -7.95 -7.37
CA GLN A 205 -4.91 -8.19 -6.69
C GLN A 205 -5.07 -8.10 -5.17
N MET A 206 -5.77 -7.09 -4.67
CA MET A 206 -6.09 -6.98 -3.24
C MET A 206 -6.84 -8.22 -2.73
N LYS A 207 -7.85 -8.69 -3.46
CA LYS A 207 -8.56 -9.95 -3.17
C LYS A 207 -7.59 -11.13 -3.12
N ARG A 208 -6.75 -11.29 -4.15
CA ARG A 208 -5.77 -12.40 -4.23
C ARG A 208 -4.83 -12.39 -3.03
N VAL A 209 -4.32 -11.23 -2.65
CA VAL A 209 -3.38 -11.08 -1.53
C VAL A 209 -4.07 -11.35 -0.19
N LEU A 210 -5.28 -10.85 0.04
CA LEU A 210 -6.05 -11.14 1.25
C LEU A 210 -6.45 -12.62 1.35
N CYS A 211 -6.91 -13.23 0.26
CA CYS A 211 -7.19 -14.67 0.22
C CYS A 211 -5.94 -15.52 0.47
N LEU A 212 -4.75 -15.07 0.01
CA LEU A 212 -3.49 -15.72 0.35
C LEU A 212 -3.20 -15.63 1.85
N CYS A 213 -3.37 -14.45 2.44
CA CYS A 213 -3.24 -14.29 3.88
C CYS A 213 -4.21 -15.22 4.64
N VAL A 214 -5.45 -15.36 4.17
CA VAL A 214 -6.43 -16.30 4.74
C VAL A 214 -5.96 -17.74 4.61
N ALA A 215 -5.41 -18.15 3.46
CA ALA A 215 -4.87 -19.50 3.28
C ALA A 215 -3.70 -19.79 4.26
N LEU A 216 -2.81 -18.82 4.45
CA LEU A 216 -1.59 -18.98 5.26
C LEU A 216 -1.82 -18.85 6.76
N TRP A 217 -2.57 -17.83 7.21
CA TRP A 217 -2.77 -17.50 8.64
C TRP A 217 -4.24 -17.56 9.09
N GLY A 218 -5.20 -17.65 8.15
CA GLY A 218 -6.64 -17.71 8.42
C GLY A 218 -7.07 -18.85 9.37
N LYS A 219 -8.22 -18.70 10.04
CA LYS A 219 -8.89 -19.84 10.72
C LYS A 219 -9.20 -20.94 9.69
N ILE A 220 -8.69 -22.15 9.92
CA ILE A 220 -8.99 -23.30 9.06
C ILE A 220 -10.32 -23.90 9.55
N LEU A 221 -11.38 -23.82 8.75
CA LEU A 221 -12.74 -24.26 9.10
C LEU A 221 -12.85 -25.77 9.44
N GLN A 222 -11.80 -26.56 9.18
CA GLN A 222 -11.82 -28.02 9.26
C GLN A 222 -11.25 -28.62 10.57
N ALA A 223 -10.91 -27.81 11.58
CA ALA A 223 -10.50 -28.36 12.88
C ALA A 223 -10.66 -27.37 14.07
N PRO A 224 -11.68 -27.53 14.92
CA PRO A 224 -11.85 -26.72 16.14
C PRO A 224 -11.02 -27.21 17.33
N ASP A 225 -10.61 -28.48 17.38
CA ASP A 225 -9.90 -29.08 18.53
C ASP A 225 -8.50 -29.57 18.13
N LEU A 226 -7.55 -28.80 18.62
CA LEU A 226 -6.11 -28.73 18.45
C LEU A 226 -5.15 -29.41 19.55
N GLU A 227 -5.15 -30.74 19.87
CA GLU A 227 -3.99 -31.44 20.53
C GLU A 227 -2.93 -32.15 19.62
N LYS A 228 -1.66 -31.67 19.70
CA LYS A 228 -0.31 -32.26 19.40
C LYS A 228 -0.04 -33.13 18.12
N ASP A 229 -0.94 -33.98 17.63
CA ASP A 229 -0.79 -34.73 16.35
C ASP A 229 -1.15 -33.89 15.10
N GLU A 230 -1.31 -32.60 15.32
CA GLU A 230 -2.01 -31.70 14.43
C GLU A 230 -1.12 -30.76 13.70
N ILE A 231 0.12 -30.61 14.15
CA ILE A 231 1.09 -29.79 13.43
C ILE A 231 1.25 -30.34 12.01
N TYR A 232 1.20 -31.67 11.83
CA TYR A 232 1.19 -32.28 10.50
C TYR A 232 -0.14 -32.05 9.76
N ARG A 233 -1.28 -32.25 10.44
CA ARG A 233 -2.62 -32.05 9.83
C ARG A 233 -2.85 -30.60 9.43
N GLU A 234 -2.52 -29.64 10.29
CA GLU A 234 -2.52 -28.21 10.04
C GLU A 234 -1.62 -27.88 8.86
N LYS A 235 -0.37 -28.37 8.84
CA LYS A 235 0.53 -28.17 7.68
C LYS A 235 -0.08 -28.71 6.38
N GLN A 236 -0.76 -29.85 6.43
CA GLN A 236 -1.43 -30.43 5.27
C GLN A 236 -2.65 -29.61 4.83
N LEU A 237 -3.46 -29.14 5.78
CA LEU A 237 -4.61 -28.27 5.51
C LEU A 237 -4.17 -26.91 4.95
N ARG A 238 -3.08 -26.32 5.48
CA ARG A 238 -2.45 -25.10 4.95
C ARG A 238 -1.92 -25.30 3.55
N ARG A 239 -1.29 -26.45 3.28
CA ARG A 239 -0.82 -26.82 1.95
C ARG A 239 -1.98 -26.97 0.96
N GLU A 240 -3.09 -27.56 1.39
CA GLU A 240 -4.29 -27.69 0.57
C GLU A 240 -4.94 -26.33 0.31
N ALA A 241 -5.06 -25.46 1.33
CA ALA A 241 -5.56 -24.09 1.17
C ALA A 241 -4.70 -23.25 0.22
N LEU A 242 -3.37 -23.35 0.32
CA LEU A 242 -2.46 -22.71 -0.64
C LEU A 242 -2.63 -23.28 -2.05
N SER A 243 -2.88 -24.60 -2.17
CA SER A 243 -3.11 -25.24 -3.47
C SER A 243 -4.41 -24.76 -4.11
N GLN A 244 -5.48 -24.57 -3.34
CA GLN A 244 -6.73 -23.98 -3.80
C GLN A 244 -6.51 -22.54 -4.27
N TRP A 245 -5.80 -21.74 -3.47
CA TRP A 245 -5.45 -20.37 -3.85
C TRP A 245 -4.64 -20.28 -5.16
N LEU A 246 -3.64 -21.16 -5.35
CA LEU A 246 -2.84 -21.22 -6.59
C LEU A 246 -3.71 -21.60 -7.81
N SER A 247 -4.66 -22.51 -7.60
CA SER A 247 -5.65 -22.91 -8.61
C SER A 247 -6.53 -21.74 -9.01
N ASP A 248 -7.13 -21.04 -8.04
CA ASP A 248 -7.98 -19.86 -8.27
C ASP A 248 -7.22 -18.70 -8.93
N ALA A 249 -5.97 -18.46 -8.51
CA ALA A 249 -5.15 -17.37 -9.03
C ALA A 249 -4.82 -17.55 -10.53
N SER A 250 -4.64 -18.80 -10.97
CA SER A 250 -4.26 -19.18 -12.34
C SER A 250 -5.45 -19.54 -13.25
N SER A 251 -6.63 -19.80 -12.69
CA SER A 251 -7.84 -20.20 -13.42
C SER A 251 -8.21 -19.25 -14.57
N ARG A 252 -8.10 -17.92 -14.37
CA ARG A 252 -8.41 -16.92 -15.42
C ARG A 252 -7.50 -17.04 -16.65
N LYS A 253 -6.19 -17.19 -16.44
CA LYS A 253 -5.21 -17.33 -17.53
C LYS A 253 -5.39 -18.66 -18.26
N VAL A 254 -5.72 -19.73 -17.52
CA VAL A 254 -6.03 -21.02 -18.13
C VAL A 254 -7.32 -21.00 -18.93
N ALA A 255 -8.35 -20.28 -18.50
CA ALA A 255 -9.56 -20.08 -19.30
C ALA A 255 -9.25 -19.40 -20.63
N THR A 256 -8.42 -18.33 -20.64
CA THR A 256 -8.00 -17.67 -21.88
C THR A 256 -7.14 -18.57 -22.78
N GLU A 257 -6.27 -19.40 -22.21
CA GLU A 257 -5.50 -20.39 -22.98
C GLU A 257 -6.40 -21.47 -23.59
N MET A 258 -7.45 -21.89 -22.87
CA MET A 258 -8.43 -22.86 -23.36
C MET A 258 -9.29 -22.29 -24.49
N GLU A 259 -9.67 -21.02 -24.42
CA GLU A 259 -10.40 -20.33 -25.49
C GLU A 259 -9.53 -20.18 -26.75
N ALA A 260 -8.22 -19.95 -26.58
CA ALA A 260 -7.27 -19.92 -27.69
C ALA A 260 -7.02 -21.31 -28.32
N CYS A 261 -7.22 -22.39 -27.57
CA CYS A 261 -7.08 -23.76 -28.03
C CYS A 261 -8.28 -24.20 -28.88
N SER A 262 -8.20 -24.02 -30.20
CA SER A 262 -9.22 -24.54 -31.13
C SER A 262 -9.35 -26.07 -31.05
N ALA A 263 -10.58 -26.59 -31.02
CA ALA A 263 -10.89 -28.00 -30.75
C ALA A 263 -10.52 -29.02 -31.87
N VAL A 264 -9.79 -28.59 -32.92
CA VAL A 264 -9.65 -29.37 -34.16
C VAL A 264 -8.26 -30.04 -34.32
N SER A 265 -7.25 -29.64 -33.55
CA SER A 265 -5.89 -30.20 -33.65
C SER A 265 -5.56 -31.21 -32.53
N THR A 266 -4.84 -32.29 -32.88
CA THR A 266 -4.27 -33.26 -31.93
C THR A 266 -3.16 -32.70 -31.05
N ASP A 267 -2.65 -31.51 -31.35
CA ASP A 267 -1.73 -30.80 -30.46
C ASP A 267 -2.49 -29.91 -29.47
N SER A 268 -3.69 -29.47 -29.86
CA SER A 268 -4.57 -28.63 -29.04
C SER A 268 -5.13 -29.39 -27.84
N HIS A 269 -5.50 -30.67 -27.99
CA HIS A 269 -5.99 -31.45 -26.85
C HIS A 269 -4.91 -31.71 -25.81
N LEU A 270 -3.66 -31.97 -26.23
CA LEU A 270 -2.53 -32.15 -25.31
C LEU A 270 -2.19 -30.86 -24.56
N LYS A 271 -2.24 -29.71 -25.26
CA LYS A 271 -2.08 -28.39 -24.64
C LYS A 271 -3.18 -28.11 -23.61
N ALA A 272 -4.44 -28.37 -23.96
CA ALA A 272 -5.56 -28.22 -23.02
C ALA A 272 -5.43 -29.13 -21.79
N VAL A 273 -5.00 -30.39 -21.98
CA VAL A 273 -4.70 -31.31 -20.88
C VAL A 273 -3.57 -30.75 -20.01
N PHE A 274 -2.48 -30.26 -20.61
CA PHE A 274 -1.38 -29.67 -19.88
C PHE A 274 -1.81 -28.44 -19.06
N SER A 275 -2.54 -27.49 -19.66
CA SER A 275 -3.04 -26.31 -18.94
C SER A 275 -3.94 -26.69 -17.76
N LYS A 276 -4.82 -27.68 -17.90
CA LYS A 276 -5.63 -28.17 -16.75
C LYS A 276 -4.80 -28.84 -15.65
N LEU A 277 -3.72 -29.52 -16.00
CA LEU A 277 -2.78 -30.09 -15.01
C LEU A 277 -2.04 -29.01 -14.23
N THR A 278 -1.80 -27.83 -14.83
CA THR A 278 -1.20 -26.66 -14.13
C THR A 278 -2.12 -26.01 -13.10
N VAL A 279 -3.40 -26.40 -13.03
CA VAL A 279 -4.41 -25.88 -12.08
C VAL A 279 -4.87 -26.96 -11.07
N ARG A 280 -4.31 -28.18 -11.16
CA ARG A 280 -4.67 -29.38 -10.37
C ARG A 280 -6.09 -29.90 -10.65
N GLU A 281 -6.70 -29.55 -11.79
CA GLU A 281 -7.98 -30.10 -12.24
C GLU A 281 -7.78 -31.45 -12.95
N ILE A 282 -7.33 -32.45 -12.19
CA ILE A 282 -6.97 -33.78 -12.73
C ILE A 282 -8.19 -34.48 -13.36
N SER A 283 -9.38 -34.30 -12.78
CA SER A 283 -10.63 -34.87 -13.28
C SER A 283 -10.98 -34.33 -14.68
N GLU A 284 -10.92 -33.02 -14.87
CA GLU A 284 -11.16 -32.39 -16.17
C GLU A 284 -10.09 -32.76 -17.18
N ALA A 285 -8.82 -32.78 -16.77
CA ALA A 285 -7.70 -33.23 -17.62
C ALA A 285 -7.90 -34.67 -18.10
N CYS A 286 -8.38 -35.58 -17.23
CA CYS A 286 -8.71 -36.96 -17.61
C CYS A 286 -9.86 -37.01 -18.64
N MET A 287 -10.92 -36.23 -18.45
CA MET A 287 -12.03 -36.16 -19.40
C MET A 287 -11.59 -35.61 -20.76
N LEU A 288 -10.75 -34.58 -20.79
CA LEU A 288 -10.19 -34.02 -22.02
C LEU A 288 -9.30 -35.04 -22.75
N ALA A 289 -8.45 -35.78 -22.03
CA ALA A 289 -7.65 -36.86 -22.61
C ALA A 289 -8.53 -37.99 -23.19
N GLN A 290 -9.63 -38.34 -22.51
CA GLN A 290 -10.59 -39.33 -23.03
C GLN A 290 -11.30 -38.84 -24.30
N ARG A 291 -11.71 -37.57 -24.34
CA ARG A 291 -12.31 -36.95 -25.56
C ARG A 291 -11.33 -36.93 -26.73
N GLY A 292 -10.03 -36.70 -26.44
CA GLY A 292 -8.94 -36.81 -27.40
C GLY A 292 -8.56 -38.24 -27.80
N ARG A 293 -9.28 -39.28 -27.32
CA ARG A 293 -8.99 -40.71 -27.52
C ARG A 293 -7.66 -41.22 -26.94
N ASP A 294 -7.01 -40.43 -26.09
CA ASP A 294 -5.77 -40.80 -25.39
C ASP A 294 -6.08 -41.51 -24.06
N HIS A 295 -6.71 -42.68 -24.12
CA HIS A 295 -7.18 -43.41 -22.94
C HIS A 295 -6.06 -43.87 -22.00
N ARG A 296 -4.88 -44.21 -22.55
CA ARG A 296 -3.70 -44.60 -21.75
C ARG A 296 -3.16 -43.43 -20.94
N LEU A 297 -3.13 -42.25 -21.55
CA LEU A 297 -2.73 -41.03 -20.86
C LEU A 297 -3.72 -40.71 -19.76
N ALA A 298 -5.03 -40.78 -20.03
CA ALA A 298 -6.06 -40.55 -19.02
C ALA A 298 -5.89 -41.44 -17.77
N LEU A 299 -5.53 -42.72 -17.95
CA LEU A 299 -5.26 -43.63 -16.83
C LEU A 299 -4.04 -43.18 -16.01
N LEU A 300 -2.97 -42.74 -16.67
CA LEU A 300 -1.78 -42.21 -16.00
C LEU A 300 -2.07 -40.90 -15.26
N LEU A 301 -2.88 -40.01 -15.86
CA LEU A 301 -3.27 -38.74 -15.23
C LEU A 301 -4.08 -38.96 -13.96
N ALA A 302 -4.95 -39.97 -13.91
CA ALA A 302 -5.69 -40.33 -12.70
C ALA A 302 -4.76 -40.73 -11.54
N GLN A 303 -3.52 -41.13 -11.83
CA GLN A 303 -2.50 -41.49 -10.85
C GLN A 303 -1.54 -40.34 -10.51
N ALA A 304 -1.72 -39.14 -11.08
CA ALA A 304 -0.81 -38.00 -10.93
C ALA A 304 -0.71 -37.49 -9.48
N ALA A 305 -1.80 -37.54 -8.71
CA ALA A 305 -1.81 -37.22 -7.28
C ALA A 305 -1.46 -38.42 -6.37
N GLY A 306 -1.07 -39.55 -6.98
CA GLY A 306 -0.93 -40.85 -6.31
C GLY A 306 0.45 -41.17 -5.75
N ASN A 307 0.62 -42.44 -5.44
CA ASN A 307 1.78 -43.03 -4.75
C ASN A 307 3.13 -42.75 -5.44
N THR A 308 4.20 -42.57 -4.67
CA THR A 308 5.56 -42.27 -5.19
C THR A 308 6.09 -43.32 -6.17
N VAL A 309 5.57 -44.55 -6.09
CA VAL A 309 5.93 -45.66 -6.98
C VAL A 309 5.56 -45.37 -8.45
N THR A 310 4.39 -44.78 -8.73
CA THR A 310 3.98 -44.48 -10.11
C THR A 310 4.91 -43.44 -10.73
N ARG A 311 5.27 -42.42 -9.94
CA ARG A 311 6.26 -41.41 -10.31
C ARG A 311 7.62 -42.03 -10.67
N GLN A 312 8.11 -42.96 -9.85
CA GLN A 312 9.36 -43.67 -10.12
C GLN A 312 9.30 -44.51 -11.40
N MET A 313 8.18 -45.21 -11.64
CA MET A 313 7.99 -45.97 -12.87
C MET A 313 7.96 -45.08 -14.12
N VAL A 314 7.32 -43.90 -14.04
CA VAL A 314 7.33 -42.91 -15.12
C VAL A 314 8.73 -42.35 -15.34
N SER A 315 9.50 -42.11 -14.28
CA SER A 315 10.92 -41.71 -14.39
C SER A 315 11.75 -42.77 -15.12
N MET A 316 11.61 -44.05 -14.75
CA MET A 316 12.31 -45.13 -15.45
C MET A 316 11.89 -45.25 -16.92
N GLN A 317 10.63 -44.93 -17.24
CA GLN A 317 10.15 -44.91 -18.61
C GLN A 317 10.77 -43.78 -19.43
N LEU A 318 10.95 -42.61 -18.81
CA LEU A 318 11.65 -41.47 -19.38
C LEU A 318 13.12 -41.85 -19.64
N ASP A 319 13.83 -42.41 -18.66
CA ASP A 319 15.23 -42.83 -18.82
C ASP A 319 15.39 -43.83 -19.99
N LYS A 320 14.48 -44.79 -20.13
CA LYS A 320 14.48 -45.73 -21.28
C LYS A 320 14.21 -45.06 -22.62
N TRP A 321 13.34 -44.04 -22.67
CA TRP A 321 13.14 -43.27 -23.89
C TRP A 321 14.39 -42.48 -24.27
N ALA A 322 15.18 -42.05 -23.28
CA ALA A 322 16.42 -41.31 -23.47
C ALA A 322 17.52 -42.23 -24.00
N GLU A 323 17.65 -43.44 -23.44
CA GLU A 323 18.58 -44.46 -23.92
C GLU A 323 18.30 -44.90 -25.37
N MET A 324 17.03 -44.84 -25.79
CA MET A 324 16.57 -45.31 -27.11
C MET A 324 16.39 -44.17 -28.13
N ASP A 325 16.76 -42.93 -27.79
CA ASP A 325 16.52 -41.71 -28.60
C ASP A 325 15.07 -41.55 -29.11
N ALA A 326 14.10 -42.08 -28.35
CA ALA A 326 12.70 -42.08 -28.74
C ALA A 326 12.05 -40.68 -28.71
N PHE A 327 12.71 -39.71 -28.08
CA PHE A 327 12.21 -38.34 -27.92
C PHE A 327 11.95 -37.62 -29.23
N GLN A 328 12.73 -37.89 -30.28
CA GLN A 328 12.55 -37.26 -31.58
C GLN A 328 11.17 -37.57 -32.21
N PHE A 329 10.53 -38.66 -31.79
CA PHE A 329 9.26 -39.12 -32.33
C PHE A 329 8.05 -38.79 -31.44
N ILE A 330 8.28 -38.26 -30.24
CA ILE A 330 7.21 -37.94 -29.27
C ILE A 330 6.94 -36.44 -29.32
N HIS A 331 5.67 -36.03 -29.42
CA HIS A 331 5.29 -34.62 -29.33
C HIS A 331 5.79 -33.96 -28.04
N GLU A 332 6.35 -32.75 -28.14
CA GLU A 332 6.94 -31.99 -27.03
C GLU A 332 5.99 -31.85 -25.82
N VAL A 333 4.71 -31.53 -26.06
CA VAL A 333 3.72 -31.38 -24.98
C VAL A 333 3.48 -32.69 -24.24
N ARG A 334 3.51 -33.82 -24.95
CA ARG A 334 3.41 -35.15 -24.33
C ARG A 334 4.66 -35.45 -23.50
N GLN A 335 5.84 -35.09 -23.97
CA GLN A 335 7.06 -35.21 -23.19
C GLN A 335 6.97 -34.39 -21.89
N LYS A 336 6.50 -33.14 -21.97
CA LYS A 336 6.28 -32.27 -20.80
C LYS A 336 5.31 -32.90 -19.78
N ILE A 337 4.20 -33.50 -20.23
CA ILE A 337 3.26 -34.18 -19.34
C ILE A 337 3.92 -35.37 -18.62
N TYR A 338 4.70 -36.20 -19.34
CA TYR A 338 5.38 -37.32 -18.69
C TYR A 338 6.49 -36.86 -17.73
N CYS A 339 7.26 -35.83 -18.08
CA CYS A 339 8.24 -35.22 -17.18
C CYS A 339 7.57 -34.76 -15.88
N LEU A 340 6.42 -34.08 -16.01
CA LEU A 340 5.64 -33.62 -14.88
C LEU A 340 5.14 -34.77 -13.98
N LEU A 341 4.62 -35.83 -14.58
CA LEU A 341 4.19 -37.05 -13.86
C LEU A 341 5.37 -37.79 -13.19
N GLY A 342 6.56 -37.70 -13.78
CA GLY A 342 7.83 -38.19 -13.20
C GLY A 342 8.36 -37.30 -12.07
N GLY A 343 7.80 -36.11 -11.86
CA GLY A 343 8.24 -35.15 -10.85
C GLY A 343 9.49 -34.36 -11.24
N HIS A 344 9.91 -34.43 -12.51
CA HIS A 344 11.04 -33.71 -13.06
C HIS A 344 10.52 -32.48 -13.83
N LEU A 345 10.87 -31.28 -13.38
CA LEU A 345 10.41 -30.03 -14.02
C LEU A 345 11.33 -29.58 -15.16
N VAL A 346 12.63 -29.82 -14.99
CA VAL A 346 13.63 -29.73 -16.05
C VAL A 346 14.17 -31.13 -16.20
N TRP A 347 14.15 -31.61 -17.42
CA TRP A 347 14.80 -32.86 -17.74
C TRP A 347 15.75 -32.66 -18.90
N CYS A 348 17.02 -32.95 -18.64
CA CYS A 348 18.09 -32.84 -19.61
C CYS A 348 18.43 -34.26 -20.08
N CYS A 349 18.28 -34.50 -21.38
CA CYS A 349 18.75 -35.72 -22.03
C CYS A 349 19.72 -35.33 -23.14
N GLN A 350 21.02 -35.59 -22.93
CA GLN A 350 22.09 -35.22 -23.86
C GLN A 350 22.02 -33.73 -24.26
N ASP A 351 21.54 -33.43 -25.48
CA ASP A 351 21.41 -32.08 -26.06
C ASP A 351 20.00 -31.48 -25.96
N LEU A 352 19.00 -32.25 -25.48
CA LEU A 352 17.61 -31.81 -25.37
C LEU A 352 17.26 -31.44 -23.93
N GLU A 353 16.97 -30.15 -23.69
CA GLU A 353 16.45 -29.67 -22.42
C GLU A 353 14.94 -29.45 -22.51
N ILE A 354 14.17 -30.33 -21.85
CA ILE A 354 12.72 -30.20 -21.76
C ILE A 354 12.40 -29.42 -20.49
N ASN A 355 12.08 -28.14 -20.68
CA ASN A 355 11.59 -27.29 -19.59
C ASN A 355 10.05 -27.30 -19.58
N THR A 356 9.47 -27.87 -18.52
CA THR A 356 8.01 -27.88 -18.30
C THR A 356 7.49 -26.53 -17.82
N CYS A 357 8.33 -25.70 -17.21
CA CYS A 357 7.98 -24.38 -16.68
C CYS A 357 8.10 -23.25 -17.70
N ARG A 358 8.52 -23.55 -18.95
CA ARG A 358 8.60 -22.57 -20.02
C ARG A 358 7.20 -22.06 -20.39
N ASP A 359 7.08 -20.74 -20.53
CA ASP A 359 5.83 -20.01 -20.84
C ASP A 359 4.74 -20.09 -19.76
N LEU A 360 5.11 -20.50 -18.54
CA LEU A 360 4.21 -20.51 -17.39
C LEU A 360 4.43 -19.29 -16.49
N ASP A 361 3.33 -18.80 -15.91
CA ASP A 361 3.40 -17.79 -14.85
C ASP A 361 4.18 -18.33 -13.65
N TRP A 362 4.80 -17.43 -12.90
CA TRP A 362 5.54 -17.79 -11.69
C TRP A 362 4.64 -18.54 -10.67
N LYS A 363 3.36 -18.18 -10.60
CA LYS A 363 2.34 -18.82 -9.75
C LYS A 363 2.11 -20.28 -10.17
N ARG A 364 1.99 -20.53 -11.47
CA ARG A 364 1.86 -21.89 -12.03
C ARG A 364 3.16 -22.69 -11.84
N ALA A 365 4.31 -22.07 -12.08
CA ALA A 365 5.61 -22.70 -11.84
C ALA A 365 5.74 -23.15 -10.37
N LEU A 366 5.44 -22.26 -9.42
CA LEU A 366 5.42 -22.59 -7.98
C LEU A 366 4.43 -23.71 -7.66
N ALA A 367 3.24 -23.72 -8.30
CA ALA A 367 2.28 -24.80 -8.14
C ALA A 367 2.82 -26.15 -8.63
N LEU A 368 3.55 -26.19 -9.75
CA LEU A 368 4.19 -27.42 -10.22
C LEU A 368 5.26 -27.93 -9.24
N HIS A 369 6.03 -27.02 -8.63
CA HIS A 369 6.96 -27.37 -7.56
C HIS A 369 6.26 -27.99 -6.36
N LEU A 370 5.11 -27.42 -5.96
CA LEU A 370 4.35 -27.87 -4.81
C LEU A 370 3.67 -29.23 -5.06
N TRP A 371 3.06 -29.45 -6.23
CA TRP A 371 2.24 -30.63 -6.49
C TRP A 371 3.04 -31.82 -7.03
N TYR A 372 3.95 -31.57 -7.97
CA TYR A 372 4.58 -32.63 -8.75
C TYR A 372 6.05 -32.87 -8.37
N LYS A 373 6.82 -31.83 -8.05
CA LYS A 373 8.23 -32.01 -7.63
C LYS A 373 8.31 -32.48 -6.17
N CYS A 374 7.66 -31.77 -5.27
CA CYS A 374 7.71 -32.06 -3.85
C CYS A 374 6.85 -33.29 -3.46
N PRO A 375 7.28 -34.11 -2.48
CA PRO A 375 6.44 -35.16 -1.93
C PRO A 375 5.26 -34.55 -1.13
N PRO A 376 4.17 -35.30 -0.90
CA PRO A 376 3.00 -34.81 -0.18
C PRO A 376 3.30 -34.39 1.27
N ASN A 377 4.33 -34.98 1.89
CA ASN A 377 4.74 -34.70 3.26
C ASN A 377 5.65 -33.46 3.41
N SER A 378 6.02 -32.81 2.30
CA SER A 378 6.91 -31.66 2.36
C SER A 378 6.20 -30.39 2.85
N THR A 379 6.95 -29.46 3.43
CA THR A 379 6.43 -28.16 3.86
C THR A 379 6.38 -27.16 2.70
N ILE A 380 5.54 -26.13 2.82
CA ILE A 380 5.46 -25.02 1.86
C ILE A 380 6.84 -24.36 1.66
N GLN A 381 7.60 -24.20 2.75
CA GLN A 381 8.97 -23.66 2.73
C GLN A 381 9.91 -24.43 1.80
N THR A 382 9.86 -25.77 1.82
CA THR A 382 10.72 -26.59 0.94
C THR A 382 10.38 -26.41 -0.53
N ALA A 383 9.08 -26.31 -0.86
CA ALA A 383 8.64 -26.07 -2.24
C ALA A 383 9.08 -24.66 -2.72
N LEU A 384 8.95 -23.65 -1.86
CA LEU A 384 9.35 -22.28 -2.17
C LEU A 384 10.86 -22.16 -2.38
N HIS A 385 11.67 -22.83 -1.55
CA HIS A 385 13.12 -22.86 -1.74
C HIS A 385 13.52 -23.55 -3.06
N GLN A 386 12.83 -24.64 -3.44
CA GLN A 386 13.08 -25.31 -4.72
C GLN A 386 12.67 -24.46 -5.93
N TYR A 387 11.60 -23.65 -5.80
CA TYR A 387 11.20 -22.68 -6.82
C TYR A 387 12.23 -21.54 -6.92
N GLN A 388 12.74 -21.04 -5.80
CA GLN A 388 13.79 -20.01 -5.78
C GLN A 388 15.08 -20.46 -6.46
N GLN A 389 15.50 -21.70 -6.21
CA GLN A 389 16.61 -22.30 -6.97
C GLN A 389 16.31 -22.41 -8.46
N GLY A 390 15.04 -22.53 -8.84
CA GLY A 390 14.62 -22.66 -10.23
C GLY A 390 14.64 -21.38 -11.04
N PHE A 391 14.25 -20.24 -10.45
CA PHE A 391 14.32 -18.96 -11.15
C PHE A 391 15.69 -18.27 -11.02
N ARG A 392 16.45 -18.51 -9.95
CA ARG A 392 17.83 -17.95 -9.83
C ARG A 392 18.84 -18.68 -10.71
N GLY A 393 18.51 -19.91 -11.12
CA GLY A 393 19.48 -20.85 -11.66
C GLY A 393 20.40 -21.39 -10.55
N THR A 394 21.02 -22.54 -10.83
CA THR A 394 22.12 -23.05 -10.01
C THR A 394 23.40 -22.99 -10.84
N ASN A 395 24.57 -23.11 -10.22
CA ASN A 395 25.85 -23.17 -10.93
C ASN A 395 25.88 -24.24 -12.05
N HIS A 396 24.95 -25.20 -12.03
CA HIS A 396 24.83 -26.30 -12.98
C HIS A 396 23.59 -26.23 -13.89
N SER A 397 22.66 -25.28 -13.69
CA SER A 397 21.43 -25.19 -14.47
C SER A 397 21.01 -23.74 -14.69
N GLN A 398 20.71 -23.37 -15.94
CA GLN A 398 20.13 -22.06 -16.25
C GLN A 398 18.77 -21.87 -15.53
N ALA A 399 18.37 -20.62 -15.35
CA ALA A 399 17.04 -20.29 -14.81
C ALA A 399 15.97 -20.89 -15.72
N TYR A 400 15.09 -21.72 -15.16
CA TYR A 400 14.04 -22.42 -15.91
C TYR A 400 12.62 -21.97 -15.57
N CYS A 401 12.45 -21.16 -14.53
CA CYS A 401 11.17 -20.60 -14.11
C CYS A 401 11.13 -19.09 -14.28
N ALA A 402 9.95 -18.56 -14.56
CA ALA A 402 9.69 -17.12 -14.49
C ALA A 402 9.95 -16.59 -13.07
N ALA A 403 10.59 -15.41 -12.99
CA ALA A 403 10.75 -14.67 -11.74
C ALA A 403 9.38 -14.24 -11.17
N PRO A 404 9.24 -14.10 -9.85
CA PRO A 404 7.97 -13.74 -9.22
C PRO A 404 7.70 -12.23 -9.38
N LEU A 405 7.32 -11.82 -10.59
CA LEU A 405 7.00 -10.43 -10.93
C LEU A 405 5.55 -10.07 -10.56
N PRO A 406 5.29 -8.80 -10.19
CA PRO A 406 3.93 -8.30 -10.01
C PRO A 406 3.08 -8.41 -11.29
N PRO A 407 1.74 -8.52 -11.20
CA PRO A 407 0.85 -8.72 -12.35
C PRO A 407 1.02 -7.72 -13.50
N TYR A 408 1.37 -6.46 -13.19
CA TYR A 408 1.56 -5.42 -14.20
C TYR A 408 2.92 -5.48 -14.91
N LEU A 409 3.90 -6.20 -14.34
CA LEU A 409 5.22 -6.46 -14.92
C LEU A 409 5.35 -7.85 -15.54
N GLU A 410 4.38 -8.75 -15.29
CA GLU A 410 4.38 -10.12 -15.85
C GLU A 410 4.53 -10.11 -17.38
N ASP A 411 4.02 -9.08 -18.08
CA ASP A 411 4.10 -8.96 -19.54
C ASP A 411 5.30 -8.14 -20.05
N GLN A 412 5.98 -7.36 -19.19
CA GLN A 412 7.02 -6.39 -19.59
C GLN A 412 8.45 -6.95 -19.58
N GLY A 413 8.67 -8.13 -19.00
CA GLY A 413 9.99 -8.77 -18.93
C GLY A 413 10.94 -8.16 -17.88
N ASP A 414 11.94 -8.96 -17.52
CA ASP A 414 12.87 -8.86 -16.38
C ASP A 414 13.15 -7.45 -15.82
N SER A 415 12.46 -7.11 -14.73
CA SER A 415 12.95 -6.15 -13.75
C SER A 415 13.51 -6.94 -12.57
N ASP A 416 14.84 -7.00 -12.46
CA ASP A 416 15.56 -7.88 -11.51
C ASP A 416 15.31 -7.56 -10.02
N GLU A 417 14.63 -6.45 -9.71
CA GLU A 417 14.59 -5.89 -8.35
C GLU A 417 13.19 -5.82 -7.71
N ILE A 418 12.10 -6.05 -8.47
CA ILE A 418 10.73 -5.91 -7.96
C ILE A 418 10.03 -7.27 -7.97
N PHE A 419 9.59 -7.72 -6.79
CA PHE A 419 8.83 -8.96 -6.66
C PHE A 419 7.38 -8.69 -6.23
N ASP A 420 6.49 -9.64 -6.52
CA ASP A 420 5.08 -9.58 -6.14
C ASP A 420 4.91 -9.65 -4.60
N THR A 421 4.01 -8.82 -4.05
CA THR A 421 3.51 -8.92 -2.67
C THR A 421 3.20 -10.37 -2.24
N ALA A 422 2.55 -11.15 -3.10
CA ALA A 422 2.18 -12.53 -2.79
C ALA A 422 3.42 -13.42 -2.55
N TYR A 423 4.49 -13.19 -3.29
CA TYR A 423 5.75 -13.90 -3.10
C TYR A 423 6.46 -13.48 -1.80
N HIS A 424 6.44 -12.18 -1.48
CA HIS A 424 6.97 -11.69 -0.20
C HIS A 424 6.20 -12.26 1.00
N LEU A 425 4.87 -12.39 0.92
CA LEU A 425 4.07 -13.05 1.97
C LEU A 425 4.42 -14.52 2.14
N LEU A 426 4.66 -15.24 1.05
CA LEU A 426 5.11 -16.63 1.11
C LEU A 426 6.50 -16.75 1.73
N CYS A 427 7.40 -15.79 1.46
CA CYS A 427 8.71 -15.73 2.11
C CYS A 427 8.57 -15.44 3.62
N LEU A 428 7.69 -14.52 4.02
CA LEU A 428 7.41 -14.20 5.43
C LEU A 428 6.80 -15.40 6.18
N TYR A 429 5.95 -16.18 5.53
CA TYR A 429 5.42 -17.41 6.10
C TYR A 429 6.49 -18.48 6.27
N ALA A 430 7.41 -18.58 5.30
CA ALA A 430 8.53 -19.53 5.32
C ALA A 430 9.61 -19.13 6.34
N ASP A 431 9.84 -17.83 6.52
CA ASP A 431 10.81 -17.26 7.46
C ASP A 431 10.22 -16.02 8.12
N LYS A 432 9.97 -16.13 9.42
CA LYS A 432 9.37 -15.08 10.24
C LYS A 432 10.29 -13.86 10.41
N SER A 433 11.58 -13.97 10.06
CA SER A 433 12.56 -12.89 10.14
C SER A 433 12.66 -12.05 8.86
N TYR A 434 11.85 -12.36 7.84
CA TYR A 434 11.87 -11.65 6.58
C TYR A 434 11.36 -10.19 6.73
N GLY A 435 12.23 -9.21 6.51
CA GLY A 435 11.92 -7.78 6.47
C GLY A 435 10.68 -7.40 5.67
N LEU A 436 9.80 -6.63 6.32
CA LEU A 436 8.48 -6.21 5.81
C LEU A 436 8.52 -5.00 4.87
N GLU A 437 9.64 -4.29 4.79
CA GLU A 437 9.75 -3.02 4.06
C GLU A 437 9.41 -3.20 2.57
N ALA A 438 9.92 -4.27 1.96
CA ALA A 438 9.65 -4.62 0.58
C ALA A 438 8.24 -5.17 0.33
N LEU A 439 7.67 -5.84 1.32
CA LEU A 439 6.32 -6.38 1.24
C LEU A 439 5.28 -5.25 1.22
N LEU A 440 5.55 -4.17 1.95
CA LEU A 440 4.64 -3.06 2.14
C LEU A 440 4.90 -1.93 1.12
N SER A 441 5.92 -2.05 0.26
CA SER A 441 6.14 -1.05 -0.78
C SER A 441 5.04 -1.13 -1.84
N PRO A 442 4.42 0.00 -2.23
CA PRO A 442 3.33 0.02 -3.22
C PRO A 442 3.80 -0.46 -4.60
N THR A 443 5.11 -0.40 -4.87
CA THR A 443 5.77 -0.95 -6.07
C THR A 443 5.61 -2.46 -6.21
N SER A 444 5.41 -3.21 -5.12
CA SER A 444 5.26 -4.66 -5.19
C SER A 444 3.83 -5.09 -5.55
N SER A 445 2.86 -4.19 -5.38
CA SER A 445 1.46 -4.45 -5.64
C SER A 445 0.99 -3.81 -6.93
N THR A 446 1.04 -2.49 -7.04
CA THR A 446 0.27 -1.76 -8.04
C THR A 446 1.21 -1.03 -9.01
N SER A 447 0.76 -0.84 -10.25
CA SER A 447 1.45 0.05 -11.21
C SER A 447 1.53 1.48 -10.71
N SER A 448 0.55 1.94 -9.92
CA SER A 448 0.55 3.23 -9.24
C SER A 448 1.39 3.18 -7.95
N HIS A 449 2.58 3.79 -7.99
CA HIS A 449 3.52 3.82 -6.87
C HIS A 449 3.08 4.63 -5.64
N LEU A 450 1.93 5.29 -5.71
CA LEU A 450 1.38 6.11 -4.63
C LEU A 450 0.09 5.52 -4.04
N ASP A 451 -0.34 4.34 -4.48
CA ASP A 451 -1.50 3.64 -3.89
C ASP A 451 -1.08 2.83 -2.66
N PHE A 452 -1.38 3.34 -1.47
CA PHE A 452 -1.02 2.71 -0.19
C PHE A 452 -2.16 1.92 0.44
N ARG A 453 -3.31 1.75 -0.24
CA ARG A 453 -4.48 1.02 0.28
C ARG A 453 -4.11 -0.39 0.77
N LEU A 454 -3.53 -1.20 -0.12
CA LEU A 454 -3.16 -2.57 0.20
C LEU A 454 -2.07 -2.62 1.27
N SER A 455 -1.03 -1.80 1.13
CA SER A 455 0.09 -1.72 2.07
C SER A 455 -0.38 -1.40 3.50
N TRP A 456 -1.30 -0.45 3.66
CA TRP A 456 -1.81 -0.06 4.97
C TRP A 456 -2.68 -1.16 5.60
N HIS A 457 -3.60 -1.76 4.84
CA HIS A 457 -4.43 -2.86 5.35
C HIS A 457 -3.60 -4.10 5.69
N LEU A 458 -2.59 -4.43 4.87
CA LEU A 458 -1.64 -5.50 5.18
C LEU A 458 -0.84 -5.21 6.44
N LEU A 459 -0.37 -3.98 6.63
CA LEU A 459 0.33 -3.60 7.85
C LEU A 459 -0.54 -3.84 9.10
N GLN A 460 -1.83 -3.46 9.06
CA GLN A 460 -2.74 -3.70 10.18
C GLN A 460 -2.96 -5.20 10.44
N ILE A 461 -3.12 -6.00 9.38
CA ILE A 461 -3.26 -7.46 9.51
C ILE A 461 -1.98 -8.07 10.10
N LEU A 462 -0.81 -7.69 9.61
CA LEU A 462 0.47 -8.22 10.08
C LEU A 462 0.75 -7.85 11.54
N GLN A 463 0.40 -6.62 11.94
CA GLN A 463 0.44 -6.20 13.34
C GLN A 463 -0.52 -7.05 14.22
N GLY A 464 -1.72 -7.35 13.73
CA GLY A 464 -2.68 -8.25 14.40
C GLY A 464 -2.23 -9.71 14.46
N LEU A 465 -1.30 -10.12 13.59
CA LEU A 465 -0.62 -11.44 13.59
C LEU A 465 0.71 -11.43 14.38
N ASP A 466 0.99 -10.36 15.13
CA ASP A 466 2.20 -10.11 15.93
C ASP A 466 3.52 -9.96 15.15
N TYR A 467 3.47 -9.64 13.85
CA TYR A 467 4.65 -9.24 13.09
C TYR A 467 4.97 -7.75 13.28
N ARG A 468 5.77 -7.42 14.31
CA ARG A 468 6.11 -6.03 14.71
C ARG A 468 7.55 -5.60 14.37
N HIS A 469 8.18 -6.27 13.41
CA HIS A 469 9.59 -6.05 13.08
C HIS A 469 9.81 -4.94 12.04
N LEU A 470 8.78 -4.15 11.74
CA LEU A 470 8.91 -2.96 10.90
C LEU A 470 9.44 -1.79 11.76
N SER A 471 10.32 -0.98 11.18
CA SER A 471 10.80 0.23 11.84
C SER A 471 9.70 1.29 11.92
N GLU A 472 9.70 2.05 13.03
CA GLU A 472 8.72 3.11 13.32
C GLU A 472 8.66 4.17 12.21
N TYR A 473 9.80 4.48 11.60
CA TYR A 473 9.85 5.40 10.46
C TYR A 473 9.00 4.91 9.26
N HIS A 474 9.07 3.62 8.93
CA HIS A 474 8.34 3.07 7.78
C HIS A 474 6.84 2.86 8.10
N THR A 475 6.48 2.54 9.35
CA THR A 475 5.07 2.52 9.78
C THR A 475 4.46 3.90 9.61
N ASP A 476 5.13 4.93 10.12
CA ASP A 476 4.64 6.31 10.07
C ASP A 476 4.55 6.81 8.64
N THR A 477 5.53 6.47 7.80
CA THR A 477 5.51 6.83 6.37
C THR A 477 4.28 6.24 5.68
N THR A 478 3.94 4.97 5.95
CA THR A 478 2.77 4.30 5.38
C THR A 478 1.46 4.88 5.94
N HIS A 479 1.43 5.25 7.23
CA HIS A 479 0.28 5.92 7.84
C HIS A 479 0.03 7.31 7.26
N VAL A 480 1.08 8.12 7.10
CA VAL A 480 0.99 9.47 6.54
C VAL A 480 0.61 9.42 5.06
N SER A 481 1.21 8.51 4.29
CA SER A 481 0.91 8.38 2.86
C SER A 481 -0.52 7.93 2.62
N PHE A 482 -1.01 6.93 3.37
CA PHE A 482 -2.40 6.49 3.29
C PHE A 482 -3.39 7.56 3.79
N ALA A 483 -3.05 8.31 4.85
CA ALA A 483 -3.87 9.43 5.31
C ALA A 483 -4.00 10.52 4.23
N SER A 484 -2.91 10.85 3.53
CA SER A 484 -2.95 11.79 2.41
C SER A 484 -3.77 11.28 1.21
N GLN A 485 -3.78 9.96 0.98
CA GLN A 485 -4.64 9.33 -0.02
C GLN A 485 -6.13 9.51 0.34
N LEU A 486 -6.51 9.23 1.59
CA LEU A 486 -7.88 9.44 2.06
C LEU A 486 -8.30 10.92 2.02
N GLU A 487 -7.38 11.83 2.33
CA GLU A 487 -7.57 13.28 2.21
C GLU A 487 -7.92 13.67 0.77
N SER A 488 -7.14 13.18 -0.21
CA SER A 488 -7.37 13.44 -1.63
C SER A 488 -8.70 12.84 -2.15
N LEU A 489 -9.16 11.75 -1.54
CA LEU A 489 -10.47 11.15 -1.82
C LEU A 489 -11.64 11.90 -1.18
N GLY A 490 -11.39 12.90 -0.33
CA GLY A 490 -12.42 13.60 0.44
C GLY A 490 -12.90 12.84 1.69
N LEU A 491 -12.26 11.73 2.03
CA LEU A 491 -12.50 10.93 3.25
C LEU A 491 -11.60 11.40 4.41
N TRP A 492 -11.50 12.71 4.60
CA TRP A 492 -10.61 13.32 5.60
C TRP A 492 -10.95 12.89 7.03
N HIS A 493 -12.22 12.63 7.33
CA HIS A 493 -12.68 12.18 8.65
C HIS A 493 -12.09 10.80 9.01
N TRP A 494 -11.84 9.94 8.02
CA TRP A 494 -11.17 8.66 8.21
C TRP A 494 -9.65 8.78 8.29
N ALA A 495 -9.06 9.76 7.61
CA ALA A 495 -7.62 10.02 7.66
C ALA A 495 -7.14 10.35 9.09
N VAL A 496 -8.04 10.83 9.96
CA VAL A 496 -7.77 11.11 11.38
C VAL A 496 -7.45 9.85 12.19
N PHE A 497 -7.90 8.66 11.77
CA PHE A 497 -7.78 7.40 12.51
C PHE A 497 -6.34 7.07 12.98
N ARG A 498 -5.29 7.52 12.27
CA ARG A 498 -3.87 7.23 12.60
C ARG A 498 -2.90 8.37 12.28
N HIS A 499 -3.37 9.60 12.15
CA HIS A 499 -2.48 10.70 11.78
C HIS A 499 -1.86 11.34 13.02
N SER A 500 -0.54 11.35 13.15
CA SER A 500 0.15 12.05 14.25
C SER A 500 -0.08 13.57 14.22
N ALA A 501 -0.46 14.13 13.07
CA ALA A 501 -0.79 15.54 12.92
C ALA A 501 -2.30 15.80 12.74
N VAL A 502 -3.16 15.14 13.54
CA VAL A 502 -4.63 15.35 13.54
C VAL A 502 -4.99 16.83 13.49
N MET A 503 -4.35 17.66 14.31
CA MET A 503 -4.63 19.10 14.38
C MET A 503 -4.39 19.82 13.04
N SER A 504 -3.35 19.44 12.30
CA SER A 504 -3.09 20.05 11.00
C SER A 504 -4.12 19.64 9.96
N LEU A 505 -4.66 18.41 10.05
CA LEU A 505 -5.72 17.93 9.17
C LEU A 505 -7.04 18.62 9.48
N LEU A 506 -7.41 18.68 10.77
CA LEU A 506 -8.61 19.39 11.23
C LEU A 506 -8.61 20.86 10.79
N GLN A 507 -7.47 21.56 10.91
CA GLN A 507 -7.34 22.96 10.49
C GLN A 507 -7.59 23.20 8.99
N ARG A 508 -7.40 22.18 8.14
CA ARG A 508 -7.58 22.30 6.69
C ARG A 508 -9.02 22.04 6.25
N HIS A 509 -9.69 21.09 6.89
CA HIS A 509 -10.97 20.52 6.41
C HIS A 509 -12.19 20.92 7.22
N LEU A 510 -12.03 21.54 8.40
CA LEU A 510 -13.17 22.01 9.17
C LEU A 510 -13.72 23.31 8.59
N ASP A 511 -14.98 23.23 8.17
CA ASP A 511 -15.76 24.38 7.72
C ASP A 511 -16.30 25.19 8.91
N PHE A 512 -16.61 26.46 8.65
CA PHE A 512 -17.22 27.36 9.61
C PHE A 512 -18.73 27.09 9.71
N GLY A 513 -19.18 26.71 10.91
CA GLY A 513 -20.60 26.50 11.22
C GLY A 513 -20.79 26.28 12.72
N ASP A 514 -21.79 26.97 13.29
CA ASP A 514 -22.20 26.85 14.69
C ASP A 514 -22.73 25.43 15.02
N GLU A 515 -23.24 24.71 14.01
CA GLU A 515 -23.75 23.35 14.14
C GLU A 515 -22.64 22.31 13.93
N MET A 516 -22.66 21.25 14.76
CA MET A 516 -21.73 20.14 14.59
C MET A 516 -22.15 19.29 13.41
N THR A 517 -21.31 19.22 12.39
CA THR A 517 -21.57 18.38 11.20
C THR A 517 -21.62 16.90 11.61
N ASP A 518 -22.40 16.05 10.93
CA ASP A 518 -22.44 14.60 11.16
C ASP A 518 -21.03 13.95 11.18
N ARG A 519 -20.10 14.50 10.40
CA ARG A 519 -18.69 14.11 10.38
C ARG A 519 -17.95 14.46 11.66
N GLU A 520 -18.25 15.62 12.26
CA GLU A 520 -17.66 16.04 13.54
C GLU A 520 -18.21 15.21 14.70
N GLN A 521 -19.49 14.85 14.64
CA GLN A 521 -20.10 13.91 15.59
C GLN A 521 -19.44 12.53 15.48
N PHE A 522 -19.18 12.04 14.26
CA PHE A 522 -18.42 10.81 14.04
C PHE A 522 -17.02 10.84 14.69
N LEU A 523 -16.30 11.97 14.61
CA LEU A 523 -14.98 12.10 15.24
C LEU A 523 -15.05 11.99 16.77
N ILE A 524 -16.09 12.54 17.38
CA ILE A 524 -16.28 12.52 18.84
C ILE A 524 -16.79 11.16 19.29
N ASP A 525 -17.81 10.62 18.62
CA ASP A 525 -18.52 9.42 19.06
C ASP A 525 -17.77 8.13 18.71
N ARG A 526 -17.07 8.09 17.57
CA ARG A 526 -16.40 6.87 17.07
C ARG A 526 -14.90 6.92 17.26
N LEU A 527 -14.27 8.07 16.99
CA LEU A 527 -12.82 8.24 17.14
C LEU A 527 -12.41 8.76 18.53
N HIS A 528 -13.38 9.12 19.39
CA HIS A 528 -13.15 9.60 20.75
C HIS A 528 -12.18 10.79 20.83
N LEU A 529 -12.24 11.68 19.84
CA LEU A 529 -11.45 12.91 19.86
C LEU A 529 -11.95 13.88 20.93
N PRO A 530 -11.06 14.55 21.67
CA PRO A 530 -11.46 15.61 22.59
C PRO A 530 -12.21 16.74 21.86
N ALA A 531 -13.41 17.06 22.33
CA ALA A 531 -14.20 18.17 21.77
C ALA A 531 -13.47 19.52 21.84
N GLU A 532 -12.55 19.67 22.81
CA GLU A 532 -11.70 20.85 22.98
C GLU A 532 -10.89 21.16 21.71
N TRP A 533 -10.35 20.13 21.03
CA TRP A 533 -9.54 20.31 19.84
C TRP A 533 -10.37 20.79 18.65
N LEU A 534 -11.58 20.27 18.52
CA LEU A 534 -12.50 20.70 17.47
C LEU A 534 -12.87 22.17 17.64
N HIS A 535 -13.24 22.58 18.86
CA HIS A 535 -13.53 23.98 19.16
C HIS A 535 -12.31 24.88 19.00
N GLN A 536 -11.11 24.42 19.39
CA GLN A 536 -9.88 25.18 19.17
C GLN A 536 -9.64 25.46 17.69
N VAL A 537 -9.87 24.47 16.82
CA VAL A 537 -9.69 24.65 15.37
C VAL A 537 -10.75 25.58 14.79
N LYS A 538 -12.03 25.42 15.17
CA LYS A 538 -13.10 26.36 14.76
C LYS A 538 -12.79 27.80 15.17
N ALA A 539 -12.24 28.01 16.37
CA ALA A 539 -11.84 29.34 16.84
C ALA A 539 -10.72 29.96 15.99
N ILE A 540 -9.70 29.17 15.61
CA ILE A 540 -8.62 29.63 14.73
C ILE A 540 -9.16 29.99 13.34
N ARG A 541 -10.13 29.23 12.83
CA ARG A 541 -10.75 29.50 11.52
C ARG A 541 -11.61 30.77 11.56
N ALA A 542 -12.47 30.91 12.56
CA ALA A 542 -13.29 32.12 12.77
C ALA A 542 -12.42 33.39 12.84
N ARG A 543 -11.27 33.31 13.51
CA ARG A 543 -10.28 34.38 13.54
C ARG A 543 -9.74 34.78 12.16
N HIS A 544 -9.56 33.81 11.26
CA HIS A 544 -9.07 34.08 9.90
C HIS A 544 -10.15 34.72 9.02
N GLU A 545 -11.41 34.33 9.23
CA GLU A 545 -12.58 34.85 8.49
C GLU A 545 -13.07 36.20 9.04
N GLY A 546 -12.66 36.55 10.27
CA GLY A 546 -12.95 37.84 10.91
C GLY A 546 -14.23 37.84 11.76
N ASP A 547 -14.83 36.67 11.99
CA ASP A 547 -15.98 36.54 12.90
C ASP A 547 -15.49 36.40 14.35
N HIS A 548 -15.52 37.52 15.06
CA HIS A 548 -15.03 37.57 16.44
C HIS A 548 -16.00 36.96 17.45
N ASP A 549 -17.31 36.91 17.14
CA ASP A 549 -18.34 36.39 18.04
C ASP A 549 -18.23 34.86 18.16
N ALA A 550 -18.12 34.18 17.00
CA ALA A 550 -17.87 32.74 16.95
C ALA A 550 -16.46 32.37 17.47
N GLU A 551 -15.46 33.22 17.24
CA GLU A 551 -14.12 33.05 17.80
C GLU A 551 -14.17 32.99 19.34
N ALA A 552 -14.88 33.92 19.98
CA ALA A 552 -14.98 33.97 21.44
C ALA A 552 -15.76 32.77 22.02
N SER A 553 -16.85 32.35 21.38
CA SER A 553 -17.66 31.21 21.84
C SER A 553 -16.86 29.91 21.80
N HIS A 554 -16.17 29.66 20.69
CA HIS A 554 -15.37 28.45 20.52
C HIS A 554 -14.11 28.44 21.39
N TRP A 555 -13.46 29.58 21.67
CA TRP A 555 -12.34 29.61 22.63
C TRP A 555 -12.76 29.24 24.06
N ILE A 556 -13.97 29.63 24.45
CA ILE A 556 -14.53 29.30 25.78
C ILE A 556 -14.92 27.83 25.84
N LEU A 557 -15.53 27.30 24.78
CA LEU A 557 -15.85 25.87 24.67
C LEU A 557 -14.59 24.99 24.62
N ALA A 558 -13.47 25.51 24.10
CA ALA A 558 -12.16 24.86 24.10
C ALA A 558 -11.40 24.94 25.45
N GLY A 559 -12.00 25.54 26.48
CA GLY A 559 -11.36 25.68 27.81
C GLY A 559 -10.26 26.76 27.90
N HIS A 560 -10.06 27.57 26.84
CA HIS A 560 -9.10 28.66 26.82
C HIS A 560 -9.75 30.01 27.14
N TYR A 561 -10.18 30.16 28.39
CA TYR A 561 -10.91 31.34 28.87
C TYR A 561 -10.14 32.65 28.72
N ASN A 562 -8.80 32.64 28.88
CA ASN A 562 -7.98 33.84 28.79
C ASN A 562 -7.97 34.43 27.38
N THR A 563 -7.82 33.58 26.36
CA THR A 563 -7.82 34.04 24.96
C THR A 563 -9.21 34.49 24.56
N GLY A 564 -10.26 33.72 24.91
CA GLY A 564 -11.65 34.13 24.71
C GLY A 564 -11.95 35.49 25.35
N HIS A 565 -11.58 35.70 26.61
CA HIS A 565 -11.75 36.98 27.30
C HIS A 565 -11.03 38.13 26.57
N THR A 566 -9.81 37.93 26.08
CA THR A 566 -9.11 38.99 25.32
C THR A 566 -9.80 39.36 24.00
N VAL A 567 -10.41 38.39 23.31
CA VAL A 567 -11.17 38.64 22.08
C VAL A 567 -12.46 39.41 22.41
N VAL A 568 -13.18 38.99 23.45
CA VAL A 568 -14.39 39.67 23.92
C VAL A 568 -14.11 41.12 24.29
N VAL A 569 -13.06 41.39 25.08
CA VAL A 569 -12.74 42.75 25.51
C VAL A 569 -12.28 43.63 24.34
N ARG A 570 -11.50 43.08 23.41
CA ARG A 570 -10.90 43.88 22.32
C ARG A 570 -11.87 44.21 21.19
N HIS A 571 -12.73 43.26 20.83
CA HIS A 571 -13.54 43.36 19.61
C HIS A 571 -15.03 43.41 19.93
N ILE A 572 -15.54 42.55 20.81
CA ILE A 572 -16.98 42.39 21.03
C ILE A 572 -17.52 43.44 22.00
N ALA A 573 -16.78 43.78 23.06
CA ALA A 573 -17.27 44.62 24.15
C ALA A 573 -17.62 46.04 23.67
N ALA A 574 -16.77 46.64 22.83
CA ALA A 574 -17.03 47.97 22.29
C ALA A 574 -18.26 47.97 21.37
N ASP A 575 -18.36 46.99 20.46
CA ASP A 575 -19.45 46.89 19.50
C ASP A 575 -20.79 46.55 20.16
N ALA A 576 -20.80 45.69 21.18
CA ALA A 576 -22.01 45.35 21.95
C ALA A 576 -22.52 46.53 22.79
N ILE A 577 -21.63 47.35 23.35
CA ILE A 577 -22.00 48.57 24.08
C ILE A 577 -22.62 49.61 23.12
N ILE A 578 -22.06 49.75 21.91
CA ILE A 578 -22.55 50.68 20.90
C ILE A 578 -23.91 50.23 20.34
N ASN A 579 -24.10 48.92 20.13
CA ASN A 579 -25.34 48.35 19.58
C ASN A 579 -26.46 48.15 20.62
N GLY A 580 -26.20 48.41 21.91
CA GLY A 580 -27.20 48.33 22.98
C GLY A 580 -27.67 46.91 23.33
N THR A 581 -26.95 45.88 22.87
CA THR A 581 -27.27 44.46 23.11
C THR A 581 -26.74 44.00 24.48
N HIS A 582 -27.30 44.52 25.56
CA HIS A 582 -26.87 44.22 26.94
C HIS A 582 -27.01 42.74 27.38
N TRP A 583 -27.74 41.90 26.63
CA TRP A 583 -27.97 40.49 26.98
C TRP A 583 -26.81 39.58 26.56
N PHE A 584 -26.14 39.88 25.45
CA PHE A 584 -25.09 39.03 24.86
C PHE A 584 -23.85 38.87 25.75
N PRO A 585 -23.33 39.93 26.41
CA PRO A 585 -22.16 39.79 27.27
C PRO A 585 -22.45 38.97 28.54
N SER A 586 -23.71 38.93 28.99
CA SER A 586 -24.09 38.23 30.22
C SER A 586 -24.03 36.70 30.09
N SER A 587 -24.36 36.14 28.92
CA SER A 587 -24.26 34.70 28.67
C SER A 587 -22.80 34.23 28.63
N PHE A 588 -21.90 35.05 28.08
CA PHE A 588 -20.45 34.82 28.06
C PHE A 588 -19.80 34.92 29.45
N VAL A 589 -20.25 35.86 30.28
CA VAL A 589 -19.76 35.98 31.66
C VAL A 589 -20.22 34.79 32.52
N VAL A 590 -21.42 34.26 32.27
CA VAL A 590 -21.91 33.04 32.92
C VAL A 590 -21.12 31.79 32.49
N SER A 591 -20.67 31.70 31.23
CA SER A 591 -19.83 30.59 30.76
C SER A 591 -18.36 30.70 31.18
N LEU A 592 -17.87 31.90 31.49
CA LEU A 592 -16.53 32.16 32.03
C LEU A 592 -16.38 31.81 33.53
N ILE A 593 -17.48 31.68 34.28
CA ILE A 593 -17.47 31.36 35.72
C ILE A 593 -18.58 30.32 36.04
N PRO A 594 -18.27 29.01 36.04
CA PRO A 594 -19.23 28.00 36.47
C PRO A 594 -19.42 28.10 38.00
N GLY A 595 -20.37 28.94 38.45
CA GLY A 595 -20.75 29.03 39.86
C GLY A 595 -21.29 30.38 40.39
N CYS A 596 -21.25 31.47 39.62
CA CYS A 596 -21.86 32.74 40.05
C CYS A 596 -23.15 33.02 39.27
N GLY A 597 -24.24 33.28 39.99
CA GLY A 597 -25.51 33.76 39.42
C GLY A 597 -25.34 35.09 38.65
N PRO A 598 -26.37 35.57 37.95
CA PRO A 598 -26.27 36.66 36.99
C PRO A 598 -25.74 37.94 37.66
N VAL A 599 -24.44 38.20 37.51
CA VAL A 599 -23.82 39.44 38.00
C VAL A 599 -24.03 40.49 36.93
N SER A 600 -24.69 41.58 37.31
CA SER A 600 -24.91 42.73 36.43
C SER A 600 -23.57 43.25 35.90
N PHE A 601 -23.51 43.46 34.59
CA PHE A 601 -22.32 43.90 33.84
C PHE A 601 -21.73 45.23 34.33
N SER A 602 -22.43 45.98 35.19
CA SER A 602 -21.97 47.26 35.77
C SER A 602 -20.84 47.12 36.78
N VAL A 603 -20.48 45.91 37.22
CA VAL A 603 -19.41 45.69 38.21
C VAL A 603 -18.08 45.31 37.56
N PHE A 604 -18.06 45.04 36.25
CA PHE A 604 -16.88 44.56 35.52
C PHE A 604 -16.17 45.61 34.67
N VAL A 605 -16.75 46.80 34.51
CA VAL A 605 -16.08 48.00 33.94
C VAL A 605 -15.64 48.89 35.09
#